data_AF-A0A3L7XSM8-F1
#
_entry.id   AF-A0A3L7XSM8-F1
#
_cell.length_a   1.000
_cell.length_b   1.000
_cell.length_c   1.000
_cell.angle_alpha   90.00
_cell.angle_beta   90.00
_cell.angle_gamma   90.00
#
_symmetry.space_group_name_H-M   'P 1'
#
loop_
_entity.id
_entity.type
_entity.pdbx_description
1 polymer ?
#
loop_
_entity_poly.entity_id
_entity_poly.type
_entity_poly.pdbx_seq_one_letter_code
_entity_poly.pdbx_strand_id
1 'polypeptide(L)'
;MYGSGILAGLGVTLKHFIDSYVDDLKFLGQRYYNPAALNKRQGTRGKGVFTVQFPEEKLPTPERFRFIPFLLYDEKADGTHDDRCTSCGICAKVCPPQCIWIKRSNDPVTGRPVPQPAA
;
A
#
# COMPACT_ATOMS: atom_id res chain seq x y z
N MET A 1 38.62 -29.12 -7.05
CA MET A 1 38.08 -30.22 -6.23
C MET A 1 36.59 -30.01 -6.05
N TYR A 2 35.77 -31.01 -6.37
CA TYR A 2 34.29 -30.91 -6.38
C TYR A 2 33.62 -30.58 -5.03
N GLY A 3 34.37 -30.55 -3.91
CA GLY A 3 33.84 -30.27 -2.56
C GLY A 3 34.00 -28.83 -2.04
N SER A 4 34.88 -28.00 -2.62
CA SER A 4 35.11 -26.63 -2.13
C SER A 4 33.88 -25.74 -2.32
N GLY A 5 33.11 -25.95 -3.38
CA GLY A 5 31.84 -25.24 -3.60
C GLY A 5 30.76 -25.58 -2.57
N ILE A 6 30.69 -26.85 -2.13
CA ILE A 6 29.72 -27.29 -1.12
C ILE A 6 30.04 -26.68 0.24
N LEU A 7 31.32 -26.71 0.65
CA LEU A 7 31.76 -26.09 1.91
C LEU A 7 31.56 -24.57 1.89
N ALA A 8 31.81 -23.91 0.76
CA ALA A 8 31.53 -22.49 0.61
C ALA A 8 30.03 -22.20 0.72
N GLY A 9 29.17 -23.00 0.08
CA GLY A 9 27.71 -22.87 0.17
C GLY A 9 27.19 -23.04 1.60
N LEU A 10 27.65 -24.08 2.30
CA LEU A 10 27.31 -24.31 3.71
C LEU A 10 27.84 -23.21 4.64
N GLY A 11 29.00 -22.63 4.34
CA GLY A 11 29.54 -21.49 5.07
C GLY A 11 28.65 -20.24 4.94
N VAL A 12 28.12 -19.99 3.73
CA VAL A 12 27.21 -18.87 3.49
C VAL A 12 25.88 -19.07 4.20
N THR A 13 25.29 -20.27 4.14
CA THR A 13 24.03 -20.55 4.83
C THR A 13 24.18 -20.45 6.36
N LEU A 14 25.27 -21.00 6.91
CA LEU A 14 25.57 -20.89 8.33
C LEU A 14 25.74 -19.44 8.78
N LYS A 15 26.43 -18.61 7.98
CA LYS A 15 26.56 -17.17 8.25
C LYS A 15 25.20 -16.48 8.32
N HIS A 16 24.33 -16.70 7.33
CA HIS A 16 22.99 -16.10 7.32
C HIS A 16 22.12 -16.60 8.48
N PHE A 17 22.25 -17.87 8.84
CA PHE A 17 21.58 -18.44 10.01
C PHE A 17 22.02 -17.70 11.29
N ILE A 18 23.32 -17.60 11.54
CA ILE A 18 23.85 -16.90 12.72
C ILE A 18 23.45 -15.42 12.71
N ASP A 19 23.60 -14.72 11.59
CA ASP A 19 23.22 -13.31 11.44
C ASP A 19 21.75 -13.07 11.79
N SER A 20 20.86 -14.03 11.48
CA SER A 20 19.43 -13.94 11.79
C SER A 20 19.15 -13.95 13.30
N TYR A 21 19.73 -14.88 14.04
CA TYR A 21 19.54 -14.94 15.49
C TYR A 21 20.24 -13.80 16.23
N VAL A 22 21.40 -13.36 15.74
CA VAL A 22 22.12 -12.21 16.30
C VAL A 22 21.35 -10.91 16.09
N ASP A 23 20.72 -10.72 14.92
CA ASP A 23 19.85 -9.56 14.69
C ASP A 23 18.61 -9.61 15.59
N ASP A 24 17.97 -10.78 15.71
CA ASP A 24 16.83 -10.97 16.60
C ASP A 24 17.14 -10.65 18.07
N LEU A 25 18.34 -11.00 18.54
CA LEU A 25 18.80 -10.67 19.88
C LEU A 25 19.00 -9.15 20.07
N LYS A 26 19.49 -8.43 19.06
CA LYS A 26 19.64 -6.96 19.11
C LYS A 26 18.30 -6.23 19.20
N PHE A 27 17.26 -6.80 18.60
CA PHE A 27 15.90 -6.25 18.59
C PHE A 27 14.99 -6.94 19.61
N LEU A 28 15.53 -7.63 20.62
CA LEU A 28 14.75 -8.34 21.61
C LEU A 28 13.71 -7.39 22.27
N GLY A 29 12.44 -7.78 22.23
CA GLY A 29 11.31 -6.99 22.76
C GLY A 29 10.88 -5.77 21.92
N GLN A 30 11.65 -5.38 20.91
CA GLN A 30 11.35 -4.28 19.98
C GLN A 30 11.14 -4.77 18.53
N ARG A 31 11.27 -6.07 18.32
CA ARG A 31 11.23 -6.71 17.01
C ARG A 31 9.85 -6.61 16.38
N TYR A 32 8.82 -6.84 17.18
CA TYR A 32 7.44 -6.92 16.72
C TYR A 32 6.64 -5.67 17.10
N TYR A 33 5.68 -5.29 16.25
CA TYR A 33 4.73 -4.19 16.49
C TYR A 33 5.36 -2.80 16.66
N ASN A 34 6.62 -2.63 16.24
CA ASN A 34 7.31 -1.34 16.26
C ASN A 34 7.60 -0.86 14.82
N PRO A 35 6.90 0.17 14.31
CA PRO A 35 7.08 0.66 12.95
C PRO A 35 8.48 1.25 12.70
N ALA A 36 9.14 1.82 13.72
CA ALA A 36 10.49 2.35 13.58
C ALA A 36 11.53 1.22 13.43
N ALA A 37 11.37 0.14 14.19
CA ALA A 37 12.22 -1.05 14.08
C ALA A 37 12.00 -1.76 12.74
N LEU A 38 10.75 -1.87 12.29
CA LEU A 38 10.39 -2.45 10.99
C LEU A 38 11.07 -1.71 9.84
N ASN A 39 10.98 -0.38 9.80
CA ASN A 39 11.64 0.44 8.78
C ASN A 39 13.16 0.26 8.76
N LYS A 40 13.79 0.13 9.93
CA LYS A 40 15.24 -0.08 10.03
C LYS A 40 15.66 -1.46 9.51
N ARG A 41 14.86 -2.50 9.77
CA ARG A 41 15.11 -3.89 9.31
C ARG A 41 14.82 -4.07 7.81
N GLN A 42 13.85 -3.33 7.27
CA GLN A 42 13.54 -3.30 5.84
C GLN A 42 14.46 -2.39 5.03
N GLY A 43 15.31 -1.60 5.69
CA GLY A 43 16.31 -0.78 5.02
C GLY A 43 17.41 -1.59 4.35
N THR A 44 18.18 -0.96 3.46
CA THR A 44 19.30 -1.58 2.72
C THR A 44 20.42 -2.14 3.60
N ARG A 45 20.47 -1.75 4.88
CA ARG A 45 21.45 -2.20 5.87
C ARG A 45 20.92 -3.26 6.84
N GLY A 46 19.65 -3.66 6.70
CA GLY A 46 19.07 -4.75 7.49
C GLY A 46 19.84 -6.05 7.26
N LYS A 47 20.05 -6.83 8.33
CA LYS A 47 20.63 -8.17 8.28
C LYS A 47 19.67 -9.14 8.96
N GLY A 48 19.78 -10.42 8.64
CA GLY A 48 18.93 -11.45 9.23
C GLY A 48 17.62 -11.64 8.47
N VAL A 49 16.50 -11.78 9.19
CA VAL A 49 15.19 -12.09 8.60
C VAL A 49 14.54 -10.84 8.00
N PHE A 50 14.27 -10.88 6.69
CA PHE A 50 13.64 -9.78 5.94
C PHE A 50 12.12 -9.91 5.78
N THR A 51 11.52 -10.98 6.29
CA THR A 51 10.07 -11.21 6.17
C THR A 51 9.27 -10.41 7.20
N VAL A 52 8.00 -10.20 6.90
CA VAL A 52 7.01 -9.53 7.76
C VAL A 52 5.89 -10.51 8.06
N GLN A 53 5.44 -10.58 9.31
CA GLN A 53 4.35 -11.48 9.73
C GLN A 53 3.00 -10.79 9.52
N PHE A 54 2.37 -11.01 8.37
CA PHE A 54 1.01 -10.54 8.10
C PHE A 54 -0.01 -11.52 8.71
N PRO A 55 -1.10 -11.06 9.36
CA PRO A 55 -1.64 -9.69 9.41
C PRO A 55 -1.17 -8.83 10.60
N GLU A 56 -0.42 -9.41 11.54
CA GLU A 56 -0.01 -8.76 12.79
C GLU A 56 0.88 -7.54 12.55
N GLU A 57 1.74 -7.63 11.55
CA GLU A 57 2.62 -6.58 11.08
C GLU A 57 2.30 -6.23 9.63
N LYS A 58 2.25 -4.93 9.35
CA LYS A 58 2.00 -4.39 8.01
C LYS A 58 3.14 -3.48 7.61
N LEU A 59 3.55 -3.59 6.35
CA LEU A 59 4.50 -2.67 5.76
C LEU A 59 3.90 -1.25 5.71
N PRO A 60 4.70 -0.21 5.97
CA PRO A 60 4.26 1.15 5.78
C PRO A 60 3.99 1.38 4.30
N THR A 61 2.78 1.85 3.99
CA THR A 61 2.36 2.15 2.63
C THR A 61 3.02 3.46 2.17
N PRO A 62 3.68 3.50 1.01
CA PRO A 62 4.25 4.75 0.51
C PRO A 62 3.13 5.75 0.18
N GLU A 63 3.42 7.05 0.25
CA GLU A 63 2.44 8.13 0.02
C GLU A 63 1.72 8.02 -1.32
N ARG A 64 2.44 7.59 -2.37
CA ARG A 64 1.90 7.46 -3.74
C ARG A 64 1.39 6.05 -4.05
N PHE A 65 1.07 5.26 -3.04
CA PHE A 65 0.51 3.93 -3.24
C PHE A 65 -0.88 4.01 -3.87
N ARG A 66 -1.09 3.22 -4.93
CA ARG A 66 -2.37 3.19 -5.65
C ARG A 66 -3.27 2.13 -5.03
N PHE A 67 -4.16 2.57 -4.15
CA PHE A 67 -5.20 1.75 -3.52
C PHE A 67 -6.45 1.65 -4.39
N ILE A 68 -7.51 1.06 -3.80
CA ILE A 68 -8.87 1.08 -4.34
C ILE A 68 -9.29 2.56 -4.54
N PRO A 69 -9.68 2.97 -5.76
CA PRO A 69 -10.18 4.31 -6.01
C PRO A 69 -11.40 4.61 -5.15
N PHE A 70 -11.44 5.81 -4.56
CA PHE A 70 -12.57 6.30 -3.79
C PHE A 70 -12.95 7.71 -4.26
N LEU A 71 -14.21 8.08 -4.04
CA LEU A 71 -14.70 9.42 -4.35
C LEU A 71 -14.37 10.35 -3.18
N LEU A 72 -13.73 11.48 -3.50
CA LEU A 72 -13.47 12.54 -2.54
C LEU A 72 -14.73 13.38 -2.34
N TYR A 73 -15.01 13.73 -1.10
CA TYR A 73 -16.12 14.60 -0.71
C TYR A 73 -15.63 15.70 0.25
N ASP A 74 -16.37 16.79 0.30
CA ASP A 74 -16.21 17.86 1.28
C ASP A 74 -17.42 17.85 2.25
N GLU A 75 -17.19 18.12 3.53
CA GLU A 75 -18.26 18.21 4.53
C GLU A 75 -18.82 19.65 4.56
N LYS A 76 -20.13 19.80 4.35
CA LYS A 76 -20.81 21.11 4.51
C LYS A 76 -21.09 21.39 5.99
N ALA A 77 -21.37 22.67 6.31
CA ALA A 77 -21.72 23.10 7.68
C ALA A 77 -22.90 22.32 8.29
N ASP A 78 -23.80 21.81 7.44
CA ASP A 78 -24.97 21.03 7.83
C ASP A 78 -24.68 19.53 8.01
N GLY A 79 -23.42 19.10 7.90
CA GLY A 79 -22.98 17.71 8.02
C GLY A 79 -23.24 16.83 6.78
N THR A 80 -23.77 17.41 5.70
CA THR A 80 -23.98 16.71 4.42
C THR A 80 -22.68 16.60 3.64
N HIS A 81 -22.44 15.45 3.00
CA HIS A 81 -21.29 15.24 2.12
C HIS A 81 -21.56 15.83 0.72
N ASP A 82 -20.61 16.59 0.19
CA ASP A 82 -20.60 17.10 -1.19
C ASP A 82 -19.52 16.36 -1.99
N ASP A 83 -19.92 15.51 -2.92
CA ASP A 83 -18.96 14.81 -3.78
C ASP A 83 -18.23 15.80 -4.71
N ARG A 84 -16.90 15.67 -4.81
CA ARG A 84 -16.09 16.47 -5.77
C ARG A 84 -16.25 16.03 -7.23
N CYS A 85 -16.96 14.94 -7.48
CA CYS A 85 -17.18 14.41 -8.81
C CYS A 85 -18.21 15.24 -9.58
N THR A 86 -17.84 15.79 -10.73
CA THR A 86 -18.75 16.56 -11.60
C THR A 86 -19.37 15.74 -12.73
N SER A 87 -19.17 14.41 -12.73
CA SER A 87 -19.66 13.50 -13.78
C SER A 87 -19.18 13.83 -15.20
N CYS A 88 -18.01 14.46 -15.32
CA CYS A 88 -17.45 14.86 -16.62
C CYS A 88 -17.12 13.67 -17.54
N GLY A 89 -16.85 12.48 -16.98
CA GLY A 89 -16.55 11.26 -17.74
C GLY A 89 -15.09 11.10 -18.16
N ILE A 90 -14.19 12.01 -17.79
CA ILE A 90 -12.78 11.97 -18.19
C ILE A 90 -12.08 10.72 -17.62
N CYS A 91 -12.35 10.37 -16.36
CA CYS A 91 -11.79 9.18 -15.72
C CYS A 91 -12.25 7.87 -16.41
N ALA A 92 -13.51 7.79 -16.84
CA ALA A 92 -14.01 6.65 -17.62
C ALA A 92 -13.37 6.57 -19.00
N LYS A 93 -13.18 7.71 -19.68
CA LYS A 93 -12.54 7.79 -21.00
C LYS A 93 -11.07 7.36 -20.97
N VAL A 94 -10.33 7.75 -19.93
CA VAL A 94 -8.88 7.45 -19.80
C VAL A 94 -8.62 6.06 -19.22
N CYS A 95 -9.64 5.40 -18.65
CA CYS A 95 -9.52 4.09 -18.01
C CYS A 95 -9.10 3.00 -19.02
N PRO A 96 -7.88 2.43 -18.92
CA PRO A 96 -7.45 1.40 -19.87
C PRO A 96 -8.31 0.13 -19.87
N PRO A 97 -8.73 -0.44 -18.71
CA PRO A 97 -9.60 -1.61 -18.70
C PRO A 97 -11.09 -1.28 -18.88
N GLN A 98 -11.45 -0.01 -19.05
CA GLN A 98 -12.84 0.45 -19.23
C GLN A 98 -13.81 -0.05 -18.13
N CYS A 99 -13.35 -0.13 -16.88
CA CYS A 99 -14.15 -0.64 -15.75
C CYS A 99 -14.96 0.44 -15.00
N ILE A 100 -14.97 1.69 -15.49
CA ILE A 100 -15.66 2.81 -14.85
C ILE A 100 -16.88 3.21 -15.68
N TRP A 101 -18.05 3.23 -15.05
CA TRP A 101 -19.29 3.69 -15.65
C TRP A 101 -19.82 4.93 -14.92
N ILE A 102 -20.12 6.00 -15.64
CA ILE A 102 -20.62 7.26 -15.06
C ILE A 102 -21.99 7.59 -15.66
N LYS A 103 -22.98 7.81 -14.78
CA LYS A 103 -24.29 8.33 -15.14
C LYS A 103 -24.39 9.78 -14.66
N ARG A 104 -24.70 10.69 -15.59
CA ARG A 104 -24.86 12.12 -15.30
C ARG A 104 -26.25 12.41 -14.77
N SER A 105 -26.37 13.34 -13.83
CA SER A 105 -27.66 13.92 -13.44
C SER A 105 -28.02 15.07 -14.38
N ASN A 106 -29.33 15.22 -14.65
CA ASN A 106 -29.88 16.33 -15.41
C ASN A 106 -30.89 17.07 -14.54
N ASP A 107 -30.98 18.39 -14.71
CA ASP A 107 -31.99 19.22 -14.08
C ASP A 107 -33.39 18.83 -14.61
N PRO A 108 -34.36 18.50 -13.73
CA PRO A 108 -35.69 18.08 -14.14
C PRO A 108 -36.50 19.17 -14.85
N VAL A 109 -36.19 20.45 -14.64
CA VAL A 109 -36.92 21.57 -15.26
C VAL A 109 -36.29 21.96 -16.58
N THR A 110 -34.96 22.13 -16.60
CA THR A 110 -34.26 22.65 -17.78
C THR A 110 -33.72 21.57 -18.70
N GLY A 111 -33.65 20.31 -18.24
CA GLY A 111 -33.04 19.19 -18.97
C GLY A 111 -31.52 19.32 -19.15
N ARG A 112 -30.89 20.35 -18.55
CA ARG A 112 -29.45 20.60 -18.68
C ARG A 112 -28.66 19.68 -17.75
N PRO A 113 -27.45 19.24 -18.12
CA PRO A 113 -26.60 18.46 -17.25
C PRO A 113 -26.20 19.27 -16.01
N VAL A 114 -26.33 18.65 -14.83
CA VAL A 114 -25.89 19.22 -13.55
C VAL A 114 -24.51 18.61 -13.22
N PRO A 115 -23.58 19.38 -12.63
CA PRO A 115 -22.24 18.88 -12.28
C PRO A 115 -22.28 17.99 -11.01
N GLN A 116 -23.16 16.99 -10.99
CA GLN A 116 -23.30 16.02 -9.91
C GLN A 116 -23.48 14.61 -10.50
N PRO A 117 -23.05 13.55 -9.80
CA PRO A 117 -23.38 12.17 -10.17
C PRO A 117 -24.87 11.93 -10.02
N ALA A 118 -25.42 11.09 -10.90
CA ALA A 118 -26.72 10.51 -10.64
C ALA A 118 -26.58 9.57 -9.44
N ALA A 119 -27.44 9.76 -8.43
CA ALA A 119 -27.62 8.80 -7.35
C ALA A 119 -28.12 7.45 -7.89
#